data_AF-A0A7J2VBM0-F1
#
_entry.id   AF-A0A7J2VBM0-F1
#
_cell.length_a   1.000
_cell.length_b   1.000
_cell.length_c   1.000
_cell.angle_alpha   90.00
_cell.angle_beta   90.00
_cell.angle_gamma   90.00
#
_symmetry.space_group_name_H-M   'P 1'
#
loop_
_entity.id
_entity.type
_entity.pdbx_description
1 polymer ?
#
loop_
_entity_poly.entity_id
_entity_poly.type
_entity_poly.pdbx_seq_one_letter_code
_entity_poly.pdbx_strand_id
1 'polypeptide(L)'
;MAFFSPHELRKLLRRYGVEVEELKDIERVELYSSKKKLVVNKPQVVAFKLTGQTIYQVVGGEVVEEEIVEKPLEKPVEEAKFSEEDVNFIVEYTGV
;
A
#
# COMPACT_ATOMS: atom_id res chain seq x y z
N MET A 1 4.65 -6.83 -34.07
CA MET A 1 5.24 -6.29 -32.84
C MET A 1 5.31 -7.46 -31.86
N ALA A 2 6.50 -8.01 -31.61
CA ALA A 2 6.64 -9.22 -30.81
C ALA A 2 6.27 -8.92 -29.35
N PHE A 3 5.29 -9.64 -28.82
CA PHE A 3 4.99 -9.64 -27.39
C PHE A 3 6.11 -10.43 -26.73
N PHE A 4 7.16 -9.75 -26.26
CA PHE A 4 8.25 -10.41 -25.54
C PHE A 4 7.67 -11.14 -24.33
N SER A 5 8.10 -12.38 -24.12
CA SER A 5 7.78 -13.08 -22.88
C SER A 5 8.31 -12.26 -21.69
N PRO A 6 7.59 -12.19 -20.55
CA PRO A 6 8.08 -11.50 -19.35
C PRO A 6 9.50 -11.91 -18.94
N HIS A 7 9.88 -13.17 -19.21
CA HIS A 7 11.22 -13.69 -18.96
C HIS A 7 12.27 -13.15 -19.94
N GLU A 8 11.91 -13.00 -21.21
CA GLU A 8 12.79 -12.43 -22.23
C GLU A 8 13.06 -10.95 -21.97
N LEU A 9 12.04 -10.20 -21.56
CA LEU A 9 12.18 -8.81 -21.16
C LEU A 9 13.14 -8.66 -19.97
N ARG A 10 13.02 -9.50 -18.93
CA ARG A 10 13.95 -9.50 -17.79
C ARG A 10 15.39 -9.75 -18.21
N LYS A 11 15.63 -10.74 -19.07
CA LYS A 11 16.97 -11.09 -19.57
C LYS A 11 17.56 -9.95 -20.40
N LEU A 12 16.74 -9.28 -21.19
CA LEU A 12 17.14 -8.12 -21.97
C LEU A 12 17.51 -6.95 -21.05
N LEU A 13 16.64 -6.56 -20.11
CA LEU A 13 16.87 -5.44 -19.19
C LEU A 13 18.16 -5.60 -18.37
N ARG A 14 18.45 -6.80 -17.88
CA ARG A 14 19.72 -7.10 -17.18
C ARG A 14 20.96 -6.83 -18.03
N ARG A 15 20.90 -7.08 -19.35
CA ARG A 15 22.02 -6.79 -20.27
C ARG A 15 22.26 -5.30 -20.48
N TYR A 16 21.24 -4.48 -20.25
CA TYR A 16 21.32 -3.02 -20.32
C TYR A 16 21.69 -2.39 -18.97
N GLY A 17 22.11 -3.18 -17.97
CA GLY A 17 22.51 -2.68 -16.66
C GLY A 17 21.35 -2.21 -15.78
N VAL A 18 20.11 -2.56 -16.13
CA VAL A 18 18.95 -2.31 -15.27
C VAL A 18 19.00 -3.30 -14.10
N GLU A 19 18.98 -2.78 -12.89
CA GLU A 19 18.95 -3.59 -11.67
C GLU A 19 17.55 -4.21 -11.53
N VAL A 20 17.51 -5.52 -11.30
CA VAL A 20 16.28 -6.29 -11.16
C VAL A 20 16.28 -6.95 -9.79
N GLU A 21 15.28 -6.60 -8.98
CA GLU A 21 15.14 -7.05 -7.61
C GLU A 21 13.79 -7.76 -7.44
N GLU A 22 13.81 -9.01 -6.98
CA GLU A 22 12.58 -9.73 -6.64
C GLU A 22 12.24 -9.44 -5.18
N LEU A 23 11.07 -8.82 -4.95
CA LEU A 23 10.58 -8.52 -3.63
C LEU A 23 9.92 -9.77 -3.06
N LYS A 24 10.55 -10.33 -2.03
CA LYS A 24 10.04 -11.49 -1.29
C LYS A 24 9.08 -11.04 -0.20
N ASP A 25 8.22 -11.96 0.20
CA ASP A 25 7.33 -11.80 1.36
C ASP A 25 6.34 -10.62 1.26
N ILE A 26 5.91 -10.29 0.03
CA ILE A 26 4.86 -9.28 -0.18
C ILE A 26 3.49 -9.88 0.12
N GLU A 27 2.87 -9.41 1.19
CA GLU A 27 1.53 -9.85 1.59
C GLU A 27 0.42 -9.23 0.74
N ARG A 28 0.58 -7.97 0.33
CA ARG A 28 -0.45 -7.21 -0.36
C ARG A 28 0.13 -6.06 -1.20
N VAL A 29 -0.50 -5.79 -2.34
CA VAL A 29 -0.35 -4.54 -3.11
C VAL A 29 -1.70 -3.83 -3.18
N GLU A 30 -1.73 -2.54 -2.85
CA GLU A 30 -2.93 -1.71 -2.90
C GLU A 30 -2.76 -0.59 -3.92
N LEU A 31 -3.63 -0.56 -4.93
CA LEU A 31 -3.65 0.48 -5.97
C LEU A 31 -4.85 1.37 -5.74
N TYR A 32 -4.59 2.62 -5.37
CA TYR A 32 -5.63 3.61 -5.13
C TYR A 32 -5.89 4.40 -6.40
N SER A 33 -7.15 4.44 -6.82
CA SER A 33 -7.66 5.35 -7.84
C SER A 33 -8.65 6.32 -7.19
N SER A 34 -9.13 7.32 -7.93
CA SER A 34 -10.10 8.30 -7.41
C SER A 34 -11.46 7.68 -7.06
N LYS A 35 -11.79 6.51 -7.60
CA LYS A 35 -13.12 5.88 -7.45
C LYS A 35 -13.09 4.48 -6.83
N LYS A 36 -11.93 3.82 -6.87
CA LYS A 36 -11.80 2.43 -6.47
C LYS A 36 -10.41 2.13 -5.94
N LYS A 37 -10.35 1.14 -5.06
CA LYS A 37 -9.15 0.53 -4.54
C LYS A 37 -9.03 -0.87 -5.14
N LEU A 38 -7.89 -1.18 -5.74
CA LEU A 38 -7.55 -2.54 -6.14
C LEU A 38 -6.64 -3.14 -5.08
N VAL A 39 -6.98 -4.30 -4.57
CA VAL A 39 -6.16 -5.04 -3.62
C VAL A 39 -5.72 -6.35 -4.27
N VAL A 40 -4.41 -6.56 -4.37
CA VAL A 40 -3.82 -7.81 -4.85
C VAL A 40 -3.18 -8.51 -3.65
N ASN A 41 -3.74 -9.64 -3.23
CA ASN A 41 -3.22 -10.40 -2.08
C ASN A 41 -2.17 -11.44 -2.52
N LYS A 42 -1.10 -11.55 -1.72
CA LYS A 42 0.07 -12.41 -1.93
C LYS A 42 0.62 -12.38 -3.37
N PRO A 43 0.86 -11.20 -3.97
CA PRO A 43 1.40 -11.12 -5.32
C PRO A 43 2.89 -11.45 -5.36
N GLN A 44 3.37 -11.89 -6.53
CA GLN A 44 4.79 -11.88 -6.83
C GLN A 44 5.16 -10.50 -7.39
N VAL A 45 6.07 -9.79 -6.71
CA VAL A 45 6.48 -8.45 -7.12
C VAL A 45 7.95 -8.42 -7.52
N VAL A 46 8.24 -7.81 -8.66
CA VAL A 46 9.61 -7.59 -9.14
C VAL A 46 9.82 -6.13 -9.47
N ALA A 47 10.84 -5.53 -8.88
CA ALA A 47 11.25 -4.16 -9.11
C ALA A 47 12.36 -4.09 -10.17
N PHE A 48 12.20 -3.18 -11.12
CA PHE A 48 13.21 -2.79 -12.09
C PHE A 48 13.63 -1.36 -11.76
N LYS A 49 14.89 -1.15 -11.36
CA LYS A 49 15.42 0.18 -11.08
C LYS A 49 16.10 0.70 -12.34
N LEU A 50 15.47 1.70 -12.96
CA LEU A 50 16.05 2.48 -14.04
C LEU A 50 16.47 3.83 -13.47
N THR A 51 17.33 4.53 -14.18
CA THR A 51 17.73 5.88 -13.80
C THR A 51 16.51 6.80 -13.77
N GLY A 52 16.12 7.27 -12.58
CA GLY A 52 15.00 8.21 -12.37
C GLY A 52 13.62 7.57 -12.27
N GLN A 53 13.48 6.25 -12.41
CA GLN A 53 12.19 5.56 -12.27
C GLN A 53 12.36 4.12 -11.78
N THR A 54 11.44 3.68 -10.93
CA THR A 54 11.35 2.29 -10.52
C THR A 54 10.05 1.70 -11.04
N ILE A 55 10.14 0.61 -11.78
CA ILE A 55 8.97 -0.09 -12.32
C ILE A 55 8.73 -1.33 -11.47
N TYR A 56 7.51 -1.47 -10.94
CA TYR A 56 7.09 -2.67 -10.21
C TYR A 56 6.19 -3.52 -11.10
N GLN A 57 6.61 -4.75 -11.36
CA GLN A 57 5.80 -5.77 -12.00
C GLN A 57 5.13 -6.61 -10.91
N VAL A 58 3.80 -6.54 -10.84
CA VAL A 58 2.95 -7.31 -9.93
C VAL A 58 2.30 -8.43 -10.74
N VAL A 59 2.56 -9.69 -10.39
CA VAL A 59 2.04 -10.87 -11.10
C VAL A 59 1.35 -11.82 -10.14
N GLY A 60 0.21 -12.36 -10.59
CA GLY A 60 -0.60 -13.28 -9.80
C GLY A 60 -1.30 -12.61 -8.63
N GLY A 61 -1.77 -13.43 -7.69
CA GLY A 61 -2.56 -12.99 -6.55
C GLY A 61 -4.06 -12.94 -6.82
N GLU A 62 -4.84 -12.93 -5.75
CA GLU A 62 -6.28 -12.69 -5.81
C GLU A 62 -6.52 -11.18 -5.86
N VAL A 63 -7.24 -10.74 -6.90
CA VAL A 63 -7.58 -9.34 -7.11
C VAL A 63 -8.97 -9.07 -6.54
N VAL A 64 -9.04 -8.17 -5.57
CA VAL A 64 -10.29 -7.67 -5.01
C VAL A 64 -10.43 -6.21 -5.42
N GLU A 65 -11.56 -5.88 -6.05
CA GLU A 65 -11.93 -4.49 -6.28
C GLU A 65 -12.83 -4.02 -5.14
N GLU A 66 -12.41 -2.98 -4.43
CA GLU A 66 -13.23 -2.28 -3.44
C GLU A 66 -13.62 -0.92 -4.04
N GLU A 67 -14.92 -0.65 -4.17
CA GLU A 67 -15.36 0.71 -4.47
C GLU A 67 -15.04 1.61 -3.28
N ILE A 68 -14.45 2.78 -3.56
CA ILE A 68 -14.27 3.79 -2.52
C ILE A 68 -15.65 4.40 -2.32
N VAL A 69 -16.47 3.75 -1.50
CA VAL A 69 -17.59 4.42 -0.86
C VAL A 69 -16.94 5.51 -0.05
N GLU A 70 -17.18 6.78 -0.38
CA GLU A 70 -16.81 7.92 0.46
C GLU A 70 -17.51 7.76 1.80
N LYS A 71 -16.98 6.91 2.67
CA LYS A 71 -17.27 6.98 4.09
C LYS A 71 -16.63 8.30 4.52
N PRO A 72 -17.41 9.29 4.97
CA PRO A 72 -16.82 10.46 5.58
C PRO A 72 -15.83 9.97 6.62
N LEU A 73 -14.63 10.55 6.62
CA LEU A 73 -13.59 10.32 7.60
C LEU A 73 -14.21 10.35 9.00
N GLU A 74 -14.61 9.17 9.50
CA GLU A 74 -14.76 8.95 10.92
C GLU A 74 -13.33 9.07 11.42
N LYS A 75 -13.01 10.28 11.88
CA LYS A 75 -11.86 10.57 12.73
C LYS A 75 -11.71 9.38 13.67
N PRO A 76 -10.49 8.89 13.94
CA PRO A 76 -10.32 7.90 14.97
C PRO A 76 -10.86 8.53 16.24
N VAL A 77 -12.03 8.08 16.68
CA VAL A 77 -12.39 8.18 18.08
C VAL A 77 -11.51 7.12 18.71
N GLU A 78 -10.25 7.48 18.93
CA GLU A 78 -9.56 6.95 20.10
C GLU A 78 -10.55 7.16 21.23
N GLU A 79 -11.17 6.08 21.68
CA GLU A 79 -11.76 6.02 23.00
C GLU A 79 -10.62 6.32 23.97
N ALA A 80 -10.37 7.62 24.16
CA ALA A 80 -9.57 8.12 25.24
C ALA A 80 -10.34 7.69 26.50
N LYS A 81 -9.92 6.56 27.06
CA LYS A 81 -10.29 6.12 28.40
C LYS A 81 -9.72 7.14 29.37
N PHE A 82 -10.42 8.25 29.55
CA PHE A 82 -10.17 9.15 30.66
C PHE A 82 -10.66 8.43 31.92
N SER A 83 -9.78 8.24 32.91
CA SER A 83 -10.20 7.79 34.25
C SER A 83 -11.06 8.89 34.88
N GLU A 84 -12.07 8.53 35.67
CA GLU A 84 -12.89 9.50 36.42
C GLU A 84 -12.02 10.37 37.36
N GLU A 85 -10.84 9.87 37.75
CA GLU A 85 -9.86 10.57 38.56
C GLU A 85 -9.24 11.78 37.82
N ASP A 86 -8.99 11.66 36.51
CA ASP A 86 -8.39 12.75 35.72
C ASP A 86 -9.39 13.90 35.49
N VAL A 87 -10.69 13.57 35.40
CA VAL A 87 -11.76 14.57 35.23
C VAL A 87 -11.94 15.37 36.52
N ASN A 88 -11.96 14.71 37.68
CA ASN A 88 -12.11 15.38 38.97
C ASN A 88 -10.94 16.31 39.29
N PHE A 89 -9.70 15.94 38.92
CA PHE A 89 -8.54 16.81 39.14
C PHE A 89 -8.64 18.13 38.36
N ILE A 90 -9.22 18.10 37.15
CA ILE A 90 -9.40 19.30 36.32
C ILE A 90 -10.52 20.20 36.89
N VAL A 91 -11.59 19.63 37.43
CA VAL A 91 -12.69 20.39 38.05
C VAL A 91 -12.22 21.11 39.31
N GLU A 92 -11.42 20.44 40.14
CA GLU A 92 -10.92 20.99 41.40
C GLU A 92 -9.94 22.16 41.18
N TYR A 93 -9.18 22.13 40.07
CA TYR A 93 -8.18 23.17 39.76
C TYR A 93 -8.70 24.31 38.86
N THR A 94 -9.78 24.09 38.10
CA THR A 94 -10.32 25.12 37.19
C THR A 94 -11.63 25.76 37.68
N GLY A 95 -12.22 25.29 38.78
CA GLY A 95 -13.27 26.00 39.51
C GLY A 95 -14.43 26.46 38.63
N VAL A 96 -15.03 25.53 37.88
CA VAL A 96 -16.31 25.74 37.18
C VAL A 96 -17.44 25.19 38.03
#